data_AF-A0A9D7SID3-F1
#
_entry.id   AF-A0A9D7SID3-F1
#
_cell.length_a   1.000
_cell.length_b   1.000
_cell.length_c   1.000
_cell.angle_alpha   90.00
_cell.angle_beta   90.00
_cell.angle_gamma   90.00
#
_symmetry.space_group_name_H-M   'P 1'
#
loop_
_entity.id
_entity.type
_entity.pdbx_description
1 polymer ?
#
loop_
_entity_poly.entity_id
_entity_poly.type
_entity_poly.pdbx_seq_one_letter_code
_entity_poly.pdbx_strand_id
1 'polypeptide(L)'
;MRLALLVLLALLLHACSGGGGAPAAQTPPPATTCPIPVAKASPSFSADIVPALKSSCGSAASSCHGGAAPSGHVSYAGTPAQIHAQWVNVAPANAPAGWVLIKPGVPAQSWVIEKVTKDQPGGGFGTRMPQGAPALCTPTVDTLSAWISAGALNN
;
A
#
# COMPACT_ATOMS: atom_id res chain seq x y z
N MET A 1 -37.83 24.95 -66.95
CA MET A 1 -38.21 26.29 -66.45
C MET A 1 -39.60 26.20 -65.82
N ARG A 2 -39.80 26.88 -64.68
CA ARG A 2 -41.04 27.07 -63.87
C ARG A 2 -41.36 25.90 -62.91
N LEU A 3 -41.06 25.92 -61.60
CA LEU A 3 -41.32 26.84 -60.46
C LEU A 3 -42.67 26.59 -59.75
N ALA A 4 -42.63 26.61 -58.40
CA ALA A 4 -43.69 26.60 -57.36
C ALA A 4 -44.00 25.21 -56.76
N LEU A 5 -43.58 24.86 -55.53
CA LEU A 5 -43.89 25.39 -54.18
C LEU A 5 -45.32 25.04 -53.71
N LEU A 6 -45.43 24.18 -52.68
CA LEU A 6 -46.53 24.01 -51.70
C LEU A 6 -46.07 22.90 -50.71
N VAL A 7 -45.29 23.23 -49.67
CA VAL A 7 -45.74 23.47 -48.29
C VAL A 7 -46.89 22.55 -47.86
N LEU A 8 -46.57 21.46 -47.17
CA LEU A 8 -47.49 20.88 -46.18
C LEU A 8 -46.78 20.70 -44.84
N LEU A 9 -47.31 21.45 -43.88
CA LEU A 9 -46.97 21.57 -42.49
C LEU A 9 -47.42 20.31 -41.73
N ALA A 10 -46.52 19.67 -41.00
CA ALA A 10 -46.86 18.66 -39.99
C ALA A 10 -46.24 19.09 -38.64
N LEU A 11 -47.08 19.70 -37.79
CA LEU A 11 -46.84 19.75 -36.35
C LEU A 11 -47.10 18.37 -35.75
N LEU A 12 -46.33 17.95 -34.74
CA LEU A 12 -46.80 17.75 -33.35
C LEU A 12 -45.74 17.02 -32.46
N LEU A 13 -45.36 17.71 -31.37
CA LEU A 13 -45.17 17.25 -29.97
C LEU A 13 -43.94 16.40 -29.51
N HIS A 14 -43.08 17.09 -28.75
CA HIS A 14 -42.61 16.81 -27.38
C HIS A 14 -42.11 15.39 -26.97
N ALA A 15 -40.81 15.29 -26.66
CA ALA A 15 -40.30 14.46 -25.55
C ALA A 15 -38.93 14.96 -25.00
N CYS A 16 -38.98 15.42 -23.75
CA CYS A 16 -38.03 15.42 -22.63
C CYS A 16 -36.49 15.47 -22.84
N SER A 17 -35.92 16.57 -22.34
CA SER A 17 -34.88 16.67 -21.29
C SER A 17 -34.13 15.39 -20.87
N GLY A 18 -32.81 15.45 -21.02
CA GLY A 18 -31.83 14.61 -20.32
C GLY A 18 -30.45 15.16 -20.67
N GLY A 19 -29.89 16.07 -19.89
CA GLY A 19 -29.46 15.84 -18.53
C GLY A 19 -27.95 15.68 -18.58
N GLY A 20 -27.22 16.71 -18.15
CA GLY A 20 -25.77 16.73 -18.15
C GLY A 20 -25.20 15.52 -17.42
N GLY A 21 -24.72 14.54 -18.18
CA GLY A 21 -23.83 13.52 -17.68
C GLY A 21 -22.45 14.14 -17.55
N ALA A 22 -22.17 14.80 -16.43
CA ALA A 22 -20.79 14.89 -15.97
C ALA A 22 -20.24 13.44 -16.00
N PRO A 23 -19.03 13.20 -16.52
CA PRO A 23 -18.43 11.88 -16.36
C PRO A 23 -18.50 11.55 -14.87
N ALA A 24 -19.06 10.39 -14.55
CA ALA A 24 -19.04 9.86 -13.19
C ALA A 24 -17.62 10.08 -12.67
N ALA A 25 -17.48 10.86 -11.60
CA ALA A 25 -16.21 11.10 -10.97
C ALA A 25 -15.67 9.71 -10.61
N GLN A 26 -14.76 9.20 -11.43
CA GLN A 26 -13.97 8.04 -11.10
C GLN A 26 -13.32 8.42 -9.78
N THR A 27 -13.72 7.72 -8.72
CA THR A 27 -13.10 7.90 -7.41
C THR A 27 -11.60 7.76 -7.66
N PRO A 28 -10.77 8.76 -7.31
CA PRO A 28 -9.34 8.63 -7.51
C PRO A 28 -8.90 7.30 -6.90
N PRO A 29 -8.05 6.51 -7.58
CA PRO A 29 -7.49 5.32 -6.97
C PRO A 29 -6.92 5.68 -5.59
N PRO A 30 -7.06 4.81 -4.58
CA PRO A 30 -6.60 5.11 -3.24
C PRO A 30 -5.16 5.61 -3.29
N ALA A 31 -4.91 6.74 -2.63
CA ALA A 31 -3.60 7.36 -2.61
C ALA A 31 -2.55 6.32 -2.20
N THR A 32 -1.44 6.29 -2.91
CA THR A 32 -0.35 5.32 -2.70
C THR A 32 0.95 6.10 -2.46
N THR A 33 1.76 5.64 -1.51
CA THR A 33 3.12 6.13 -1.27
C THR A 33 4.14 5.18 -1.88
N CYS A 34 5.18 5.73 -2.50
CA CYS A 34 6.21 4.97 -3.21
C CYS A 34 7.62 5.34 -2.77
N PRO A 35 8.07 4.89 -1.58
CA PRO A 35 9.46 5.08 -1.17
C PRO A 35 10.45 4.36 -2.10
N ILE A 36 10.03 3.23 -2.68
CA ILE A 36 10.78 2.51 -3.71
C ILE A 36 9.89 2.49 -4.96
N PRO A 37 10.14 3.37 -5.95
CA PRO A 37 9.27 3.51 -7.13
C PRO A 37 9.51 2.45 -8.20
N VAL A 38 10.63 1.72 -8.13
CA VAL A 38 11.00 0.64 -9.06
C VAL A 38 11.45 -0.56 -8.24
N ALA A 39 10.88 -1.73 -8.55
CA ALA A 39 11.17 -2.95 -7.81
C ALA A 39 12.64 -3.35 -7.98
N LYS A 40 13.28 -3.78 -6.88
CA LYS A 40 14.67 -4.24 -6.90
C LYS A 40 14.73 -5.75 -6.80
N ALA A 41 15.46 -6.38 -7.72
CA ALA A 41 15.66 -7.83 -7.72
C ALA A 41 16.60 -8.30 -6.60
N SER A 42 17.58 -7.46 -6.22
CA SER A 42 18.54 -7.75 -5.15
C SER A 42 18.60 -6.58 -4.15
N PRO A 43 17.62 -6.47 -3.25
CA PRO A 43 17.53 -5.33 -2.33
C PRO A 43 18.58 -5.42 -1.21
N SER A 44 19.05 -4.26 -0.76
CA SER A 44 19.82 -4.10 0.48
C SER A 44 18.91 -3.73 1.64
N PHE A 45 19.04 -4.40 2.78
CA PHE A 45 18.25 -4.07 3.96
C PHE A 45 18.52 -2.64 4.43
N SER A 46 19.81 -2.28 4.54
CA SER A 46 20.24 -0.98 5.05
C SER A 46 20.01 0.16 4.06
N ALA A 47 20.20 -0.07 2.75
CA ALA A 47 20.12 0.99 1.74
C ALA A 47 18.71 1.15 1.14
N ASP A 48 17.89 0.11 1.11
CA ASP A 48 16.58 0.13 0.45
C ASP A 48 15.42 -0.01 1.43
N ILE A 49 15.42 -1.09 2.22
CA ILE A 49 14.28 -1.45 3.05
C ILE A 49 14.13 -0.51 4.25
N VAL A 50 15.21 -0.25 5.00
CA VAL A 50 15.17 0.60 6.19
C VAL A 50 14.76 2.03 5.86
N PRO A 51 15.31 2.72 4.84
CA PRO A 51 14.84 4.07 4.47
C PRO A 51 13.37 4.08 4.06
N ALA A 52 12.92 3.10 3.27
CA ALA A 52 11.53 2.99 2.85
C ALA A 52 10.57 2.86 4.04
N LEU A 53 10.86 1.96 4.98
CA LEU A 53 10.04 1.74 6.17
C LEU A 53 10.08 2.93 7.13
N LYS A 54 11.26 3.56 7.33
CA LYS A 54 11.36 4.80 8.13
C LYS A 54 10.49 5.92 7.55
N SER A 55 10.48 6.09 6.24
CA SER A 55 9.70 7.12 5.53
C SER A 55 8.20 6.88 5.51
N SER A 56 7.74 5.66 5.79
CA SER A 56 6.33 5.29 5.68
C SER A 56 5.70 4.91 7.02
N CYS A 57 6.50 4.42 7.98
CA CYS A 57 6.02 3.86 9.24
C CYS A 57 6.79 4.39 10.46
N GLY A 58 8.03 4.87 10.31
CA GLY A 58 8.82 5.46 11.41
C GLY A 58 8.38 6.87 11.79
N SER A 59 9.04 7.47 12.79
CA SER A 59 8.67 8.78 13.37
C SER A 59 8.47 9.92 12.36
N ALA A 60 9.11 9.83 11.19
CA ALA A 60 8.98 10.82 10.11
C ALA A 60 7.61 10.78 9.41
N ALA A 61 6.89 9.66 9.50
CA ALA A 61 5.61 9.42 8.83
C ALA A 61 4.48 9.09 9.80
N SER A 62 4.79 8.37 10.89
CA SER A 62 3.84 8.08 11.97
C SER A 62 4.59 7.97 13.29
N SER A 63 3.96 8.38 14.39
CA SER A 63 4.53 8.15 15.73
C SER A 63 4.45 6.69 16.18
N CYS A 64 3.83 5.80 15.38
CA CYS A 64 3.51 4.44 15.80
C CYS A 64 4.73 3.52 15.93
N HIS A 65 5.69 3.57 15.00
CA HIS A 65 6.90 2.72 15.06
C HIS A 65 8.16 3.52 15.38
N GLY A 66 8.00 4.55 16.20
CA GLY A 66 9.07 5.41 16.69
C GLY A 66 8.96 5.70 18.18
N GLY A 67 9.95 6.40 18.73
CA GLY A 67 9.95 6.82 20.13
C GLY A 67 10.25 5.69 21.12
N ALA A 68 9.92 5.92 22.39
CA ALA A 68 10.26 5.03 23.50
C ALA A 68 9.35 3.81 23.65
N ALA A 69 8.14 3.84 23.07
CA ALA A 69 7.13 2.78 23.17
C ALA A 69 6.51 2.49 21.79
N PRO A 70 7.26 1.90 20.85
CA PRO A 70 6.76 1.64 19.52
C PRO A 70 5.71 0.53 19.50
N SER A 71 4.68 0.71 18.70
CA SER A 71 3.60 -0.25 18.45
C SER A 71 4.15 -1.59 17.97
N GLY A 72 3.56 -2.68 18.51
CA GLY A 72 3.97 -4.05 18.18
C GLY A 72 5.42 -4.39 18.59
N HIS A 73 6.06 -3.57 19.43
CA HIS A 73 7.46 -3.68 19.85
C HIS A 73 8.46 -3.61 18.68
N VAL A 74 8.05 -3.01 17.56
CA VAL A 74 8.89 -2.81 16.38
C VAL A 74 9.25 -1.35 16.25
N SER A 75 10.53 -1.02 16.49
CA SER A 75 11.06 0.33 16.31
C SER A 75 11.81 0.46 15.00
N TYR A 76 11.64 1.58 14.32
CA TYR A 76 12.58 2.00 13.28
C TYR A 76 13.61 3.01 13.79
N ALA A 77 13.67 3.26 15.10
CA ALA A 77 14.75 4.03 15.70
C ALA A 77 16.01 3.15 15.81
N GLY A 78 17.16 3.71 15.43
CA GLY A 78 18.45 3.03 15.51
C GLY A 78 19.08 2.67 14.17
N THR A 79 20.14 1.86 14.26
CA THR A 79 20.93 1.37 13.12
C THR A 79 20.19 0.27 12.35
N PRO A 80 20.50 0.05 11.07
CA PRO A 80 19.95 -1.08 10.32
C PRO A 80 20.12 -2.42 11.04
N ALA A 81 21.30 -2.73 11.59
CA ALA A 81 21.52 -4.00 12.28
C ALA A 81 20.60 -4.19 13.51
N GLN A 82 20.31 -3.12 14.27
CA GLN A 82 19.37 -3.18 15.39
C GLN A 82 17.93 -3.42 14.93
N ILE A 83 17.50 -2.74 13.86
CA ILE A 83 16.16 -2.93 13.27
C ILE A 83 16.03 -4.36 12.72
N HIS A 84 17.07 -4.87 12.06
CA HIS A 84 17.11 -6.23 11.52
C HIS A 84 16.87 -7.28 12.62
N ALA A 85 17.59 -7.15 13.74
CA ALA A 85 17.50 -8.07 14.87
C ALA A 85 16.12 -8.08 15.55
N GLN A 86 15.34 -7.00 15.42
CA GLN A 86 13.97 -6.90 15.93
C GLN A 86 12.94 -7.55 14.99
N TRP A 87 13.31 -7.84 13.75
CA TRP A 87 12.41 -8.28 12.69
C TRP A 87 12.55 -9.76 12.37
N VAL A 88 13.79 -10.19 12.14
CA VAL A 88 14.05 -11.49 11.51
C VAL A 88 13.93 -12.61 12.53
N ASN A 89 13.06 -13.59 12.23
CA ASN A 89 12.71 -14.71 13.11
C ASN A 89 12.12 -14.32 14.48
N VAL A 90 11.58 -13.10 14.61
CA VAL A 90 10.95 -12.62 15.84
C VAL A 90 9.44 -12.87 15.81
N ALA A 91 8.88 -13.33 16.92
CA ALA A 91 7.44 -13.50 17.06
C ALA A 91 6.74 -12.11 17.12
N PRO A 92 5.71 -11.85 16.29
CA PRO A 92 4.97 -10.60 16.33
C PRO A 92 4.07 -10.53 17.56
N ALA A 93 3.96 -9.35 18.16
CA ALA A 93 3.08 -9.11 19.31
C ALA A 93 1.58 -9.21 18.96
N ASN A 94 1.24 -9.04 17.68
CA ASN A 94 -0.12 -8.96 17.18
C ASN A 94 -0.27 -9.73 15.86
N ALA A 95 -0.20 -11.05 15.91
CA ALA A 95 -0.55 -11.93 14.78
C ALA A 95 -1.17 -13.24 15.28
N PRO A 96 -1.78 -14.03 14.40
CA PRO A 96 -2.13 -15.41 14.73
C PRO A 96 -0.90 -16.21 15.19
N ALA A 97 -1.12 -17.25 16.00
CA ALA A 97 -0.04 -18.12 16.45
C ALA A 97 0.72 -18.76 15.27
N GLY A 98 2.05 -18.91 15.42
CA GLY A 98 2.92 -19.54 14.43
C GLY A 98 3.42 -18.61 13.31
N TRP A 99 3.04 -17.33 13.32
CA TRP A 99 3.62 -16.31 12.45
C TRP A 99 4.91 -15.74 13.03
N VAL A 100 5.76 -15.21 12.15
CA VAL A 100 6.97 -14.42 12.50
C VAL A 100 6.90 -13.08 11.77
N LEU A 101 7.53 -12.04 12.31
CA LEU A 101 7.57 -10.71 11.69
C LEU A 101 8.15 -10.80 10.27
N ILE A 102 9.34 -11.38 10.17
CA ILE A 102 9.98 -11.78 8.91
C ILE A 102 10.42 -13.23 9.01
N LYS A 103 9.96 -14.07 8.07
CA LYS A 103 10.45 -15.42 7.85
C LYS A 103 11.41 -15.42 6.65
N PRO A 104 12.74 -15.53 6.86
CA PRO A 104 13.70 -15.66 5.77
C PRO A 104 13.27 -16.72 4.76
N GLY A 105 13.32 -16.38 3.48
CA GLY A 105 12.96 -17.25 2.36
C GLY A 105 11.46 -17.47 2.15
N VAL A 106 10.58 -16.97 3.03
CA VAL A 106 9.13 -17.27 2.97
C VAL A 106 8.29 -15.99 3.17
N PRO A 107 8.14 -15.15 2.14
CA PRO A 107 7.32 -13.93 2.22
C PRO A 107 5.87 -14.21 2.65
N ALA A 108 5.28 -15.29 2.14
CA ALA A 108 3.89 -15.66 2.44
C ALA A 108 3.62 -16.01 3.91
N GLN A 109 4.66 -16.27 4.72
CA GLN A 109 4.57 -16.51 6.17
C GLN A 109 5.27 -15.40 6.97
N SER A 110 5.52 -14.26 6.35
CA SER A 110 6.07 -13.08 7.00
C SER A 110 4.94 -12.11 7.33
N TRP A 111 4.74 -11.85 8.62
CA TRP A 111 3.62 -11.04 9.08
C TRP A 111 3.65 -9.61 8.55
N VAL A 112 4.84 -9.05 8.27
CA VAL A 112 4.93 -7.73 7.65
C VAL A 112 4.17 -7.65 6.32
N ILE A 113 4.17 -8.72 5.51
CA ILE A 113 3.53 -8.74 4.20
C ILE A 113 2.02 -8.61 4.39
N GLU A 114 1.45 -9.42 5.28
CA GLU A 114 0.05 -9.32 5.68
C GLU A 114 -0.31 -7.89 6.13
N LYS A 115 0.53 -7.30 6.98
CA LYS A 115 0.32 -5.94 7.49
C LYS A 115 0.36 -4.88 6.41
N VAL A 116 1.17 -4.99 5.36
CA VAL A 116 1.25 -3.95 4.32
C VAL A 116 0.31 -4.17 3.15
N THR A 117 -0.17 -5.40 2.91
CA THR A 117 -0.99 -5.72 1.73
C THR A 117 -2.47 -5.94 2.00
N LYS A 118 -2.88 -6.25 3.24
CA LYS A 118 -4.29 -6.56 3.55
C LYS A 118 -4.93 -5.46 4.39
N ASP A 119 -6.16 -5.10 4.06
CA ASP A 119 -6.96 -4.14 4.83
C ASP A 119 -7.24 -4.62 6.25
N GLN A 120 -7.51 -5.93 6.39
CA GLN A 120 -7.82 -6.61 7.66
C GLN A 120 -6.91 -7.83 7.85
N PRO A 121 -5.64 -7.64 8.24
CA PRO A 121 -4.72 -8.74 8.48
C PRO A 121 -5.21 -9.61 9.66
N GLY A 122 -5.68 -10.83 9.35
CA GLY A 122 -5.98 -11.87 10.32
C GLY A 122 -7.19 -11.65 11.25
N GLY A 123 -8.11 -10.72 10.95
CA GLY A 123 -9.41 -10.63 11.61
C GLY A 123 -9.37 -10.35 13.12
N GLY A 124 -8.56 -9.38 13.54
CA GLY A 124 -8.41 -8.99 14.95
C GLY A 124 -7.06 -8.38 15.31
N PHE A 125 -6.08 -8.44 14.38
CA PHE A 125 -4.70 -8.02 14.61
C PHE A 125 -4.39 -6.61 14.07
N GLY A 126 -5.41 -5.75 14.10
CA GLY A 126 -5.39 -4.37 13.60
C GLY A 126 -5.58 -4.28 12.08
N THR A 127 -5.38 -3.08 11.53
CA THR A 127 -5.61 -2.76 10.10
C THR A 127 -4.32 -2.83 9.27
N ARG A 128 -4.43 -2.59 7.96
CA ARG A 128 -3.29 -2.34 7.06
C ARG A 128 -2.37 -1.25 7.60
N MET A 129 -1.08 -1.43 7.37
CA MET A 129 0.00 -0.47 7.55
C MET A 129 0.47 0.08 6.18
N PRO A 130 0.85 1.37 6.09
CA PRO A 130 0.79 2.36 7.15
C PRO A 130 -0.64 2.72 7.53
N GLN A 131 -0.92 2.82 8.83
CA GLN A 131 -2.26 3.13 9.34
C GLN A 131 -2.55 4.62 9.17
N GLY A 132 -3.74 4.95 8.65
CA GLY A 132 -4.13 6.35 8.43
C GLY A 132 -3.37 7.06 7.30
N ALA A 133 -2.57 6.32 6.51
CA ALA A 133 -1.80 6.87 5.40
C ALA A 133 -2.03 6.07 4.10
N PRO A 134 -1.62 6.65 2.94
CA PRO A 134 -1.57 5.95 1.66
C PRO A 134 -0.99 4.54 1.73
N ALA A 135 -1.47 3.64 0.87
CA ALA A 135 -0.91 2.30 0.76
C ALA A 135 0.53 2.32 0.23
N LEU A 136 1.36 1.34 0.58
CA LEU A 136 2.63 1.17 -0.12
C LEU A 136 2.36 0.72 -1.54
N CYS A 137 3.06 1.29 -2.53
CA CYS A 137 2.90 0.82 -3.89
C CYS A 137 3.55 -0.53 -4.12
N THR A 138 3.06 -1.20 -5.17
CA THR A 138 3.51 -2.53 -5.58
C THR A 138 5.03 -2.66 -5.66
N PRO A 139 5.79 -1.74 -6.30
CA PRO A 139 7.24 -1.87 -6.37
C PRO A 139 7.95 -1.87 -5.00
N THR A 140 7.38 -1.17 -4.00
CA THR A 140 7.90 -1.18 -2.63
C THR A 140 7.62 -2.52 -1.93
N VAL A 141 6.40 -3.05 -2.08
CA VAL A 141 6.01 -4.36 -1.53
C VAL A 141 6.77 -5.50 -2.20
N ASP A 142 7.00 -5.42 -3.51
CA ASP A 142 7.76 -6.40 -4.28
C ASP A 142 9.23 -6.40 -3.84
N THR A 143 9.81 -5.22 -3.62
CA THR A 143 11.18 -5.10 -3.10
C THR A 143 11.31 -5.70 -1.70
N LEU A 144 10.34 -5.47 -0.82
CA LEU A 144 10.30 -6.12 0.50
C LEU A 144 10.19 -7.64 0.37
N SER A 145 9.31 -8.13 -0.51
CA SER A 145 9.12 -9.56 -0.75
C SER A 145 10.35 -10.23 -1.37
N ALA A 146 11.06 -9.54 -2.26
CA ALA A 146 12.32 -10.01 -2.85
C ALA A 146 13.42 -10.12 -1.80
N TRP A 147 13.55 -9.12 -0.92
CA TRP A 147 14.49 -9.16 0.20
C TRP A 147 14.21 -10.34 1.15
N ILE A 148 12.94 -10.57 1.49
CA ILE A 148 12.56 -11.73 2.32
C ILE A 148 12.88 -13.04 1.60
N SER A 149 12.51 -13.17 0.33
CA SER A 149 12.80 -14.35 -0.51
C SER A 149 14.30 -14.65 -0.58
N ALA A 150 15.14 -13.62 -0.62
CA ALA A 150 16.60 -13.73 -0.62
C ALA A 150 17.21 -14.09 0.75
N GLY A 151 16.38 -14.43 1.75
CA GLY A 151 16.83 -14.82 3.08
C GLY A 151 16.88 -13.68 4.09
N ALA A 152 16.26 -12.53 3.78
CA ALA A 152 16.18 -11.37 4.68
C ALA A 152 17.56 -10.95 5.21
N LEU A 153 18.53 -10.77 4.31
CA LEU A 153 19.93 -10.49 4.65
C LEU A 153 20.08 -9.15 5.38
N ASN A 154 21.06 -9.06 6.29
CA ASN A 154 21.47 -7.79 6.90
C ASN A 154 22.62 -7.18 6.08
N ASN A 155 22.29 -6.58 4.93
CA ASN A 155 23.21 -6.06 3.92
C ASN A 155 22.91 -4.61 3.52
#